data_AF-A0A6A6G2S7-F1
#
_entry.id   AF-A0A6A6G2S7-F1
#
_cell.length_a   1.000
_cell.length_b   1.000
_cell.length_c   1.000
_cell.angle_alpha   90.00
_cell.angle_beta   90.00
_cell.angle_gamma   90.00
#
_symmetry.space_group_name_H-M   'P 1'
#
loop_
_entity.id
_entity.type
_entity.pdbx_description
1 polymer ?
#
loop_
_entity_poly.entity_id
_entity_poly.type
_entity_poly.pdbx_seq_one_letter_code
_entity_poly.pdbx_strand_id
1 'polypeptide(L)' 'KQCTLCGVPRDVLIRCQVDDTAKWHLICPGKCWQDVSGGVEDGDGSNKFYRYGGMWKNRHADVTAKKPKKVKERQKARL' A
#
# COMPACT_ATOMS: atom_id res chain seq x y z
N LYS A 1 6.37 9.84 -5.97
CA LYS A 1 5.26 10.58 -5.31
C LYS A 1 5.47 10.50 -3.81
N GLN A 2 5.01 11.48 -3.03
CA GLN A 2 5.21 11.51 -1.58
C GLN A 2 4.03 10.88 -0.83
N CYS A 3 4.34 10.20 0.28
CA CYS A 3 3.36 9.76 1.25
C CYS A 3 2.71 10.99 1.90
N THR A 4 1.39 10.99 2.01
CA THR A 4 0.63 12.13 2.56
C THR A 4 0.82 12.27 4.07
N LEU A 5 1.08 11.16 4.78
CA LEU A 5 1.24 11.16 6.23
C LEU A 5 2.67 11.46 6.71
N CYS A 6 3.68 10.90 6.03
CA CYS A 6 5.08 11.06 6.46
C CYS A 6 5.93 11.92 5.52
N GLY A 7 5.40 12.39 4.40
CA GLY A 7 6.12 13.22 3.41
C GLY A 7 7.21 12.48 2.62
N VAL A 8 7.55 11.25 3.00
CA VAL A 8 8.64 10.49 2.37
C VAL A 8 8.26 10.09 0.94
N PRO A 9 9.10 10.38 -0.07
CA PRO A 9 8.91 9.89 -1.43
C PRO A 9 9.06 8.38 -1.49
N ARG A 10 8.12 7.70 -2.15
CA ARG A 10 8.16 6.26 -2.40
C ARG A 10 7.73 5.97 -3.85
N ASP A 11 8.24 4.87 -4.38
CA ASP A 11 7.87 4.37 -5.70
C ASP A 11 6.64 3.47 -5.67
N VAL A 12 6.26 2.98 -4.49
CA VAL A 12 5.00 2.25 -4.26
C VAL A 12 4.28 2.92 -3.09
N LEU A 13 3.02 3.27 -3.32
CA LEU A 13 2.10 3.84 -2.34
C LEU A 13 0.76 3.10 -2.43
N ILE A 14 -0.06 3.24 -1.40
CA ILE A 14 -1.44 2.79 -1.35
C ILE A 14 -2.33 4.00 -1.50
N ARG A 15 -3.30 3.93 -2.40
CA ARG A 15 -4.37 4.91 -2.50
C ARG A 15 -5.48 4.50 -1.55
N CYS A 16 -5.86 5.37 -0.62
CA CYS A 16 -6.97 5.11 0.30
C CYS A 16 -7.65 6.39 0.77
N GLN A 17 -8.91 6.29 1.17
CA GLN A 17 -9.59 7.29 1.99
C GLN A 17 -9.40 6.90 3.45
N VAL A 18 -9.20 7.88 4.34
CA VAL A 18 -8.93 7.63 5.77
C VAL A 18 -9.74 8.55 6.69
N ASP A 19 -10.49 9.49 6.12
CA ASP A 19 -11.21 10.54 6.83
C ASP A 19 -12.57 10.80 6.18
N ASP A 20 -13.42 11.59 6.84
CA ASP A 20 -14.78 11.91 6.39
C ASP A 20 -14.82 12.80 5.15
N THR A 21 -13.68 13.40 4.76
CA THR A 21 -13.61 14.28 3.60
C THR A 21 -13.71 13.53 2.27
N ALA A 22 -13.67 12.19 2.32
CA ALA A 22 -13.68 11.28 1.16
C ALA A 22 -12.54 11.58 0.15
N LYS A 23 -11.49 12.28 0.58
CA LYS A 23 -10.33 12.56 -0.26
C LYS A 23 -9.45 11.33 -0.38
N TRP A 24 -8.94 11.12 -1.58
CA TRP A 24 -7.99 10.05 -1.85
C TRP A 24 -6.59 10.47 -1.46
N HIS A 25 -6.04 9.80 -0.46
CA HIS A 25 -4.67 9.96 -0.01
C HIS A 25 -3.77 8.90 -0.62
N LEU A 26 -2.48 9.21 -0.74
CA LEU A 26 -1.45 8.23 -1.09
C LEU A 26 -0.52 8.04 0.10
N ILE A 27 -0.45 6.82 0.63
CA ILE A 27 0.32 6.51 1.84
C ILE A 27 1.28 5.34 1.62
N CYS A 28 2.32 5.19 2.46
CA CYS A 28 3.27 4.10 2.29
C CYS A 28 2.72 2.76 2.86
N PRO A 29 2.96 1.61 2.20
CA PRO A 29 2.44 0.29 2.58
C PRO A 29 3.05 -0.30 3.87
N GLY A 30 3.83 0.48 4.62
CA GLY A 30 4.40 0.08 5.90
C GLY A 30 3.65 0.76 7.05
N LYS A 31 4.40 1.50 7.87
CA LYS A 31 3.89 2.19 9.07
C LYS A 31 2.61 2.99 8.81
N CYS A 32 2.59 3.83 7.78
CA CYS A 32 1.45 4.71 7.52
C CYS A 32 0.17 3.96 7.16
N TRP A 33 0.27 2.87 6.39
CA TRP A 33 -0.89 2.06 6.06
C TRP A 33 -1.37 1.25 7.26
N GLN A 34 -0.44 0.66 8.02
CA GLN A 34 -0.77 -0.07 9.22
C GLN A 34 -1.49 0.80 10.26
N ASP A 35 -1.09 2.07 10.37
CA ASP A 35 -1.71 3.04 11.29
C ASP A 35 -3.17 3.35 10.94
N VAL A 36 -3.51 3.40 9.65
CA VAL A 36 -4.87 3.80 9.19
C VAL A 36 -5.80 2.62 8.91
N SER A 37 -5.27 1.46 8.54
CA SER A 37 -6.04 0.27 8.15
C SER A 37 -5.87 -0.92 9.09
N GLY A 38 -5.02 -0.81 10.11
CA GLY A 38 -4.59 -1.95 10.93
C GLY A 38 -3.72 -2.97 10.17
N GLY A 39 -3.29 -2.65 8.94
CA GLY A 39 -2.54 -3.57 8.07
C GLY A 39 -3.42 -4.53 7.27
N VAL A 40 -4.73 -4.29 7.23
CA VAL A 40 -5.71 -5.07 6.46
C VAL A 40 -6.14 -4.27 5.23
N GLU A 41 -6.38 -4.96 4.11
CA GLU A 41 -6.77 -4.36 2.83
C GLU A 41 -8.11 -3.65 2.86
N ASP A 42 -9.12 -4.19 3.55
CA ASP A 42 -10.41 -3.53 3.77
C ASP A 42 -10.48 -2.72 5.09
N GLY A 43 -9.33 -2.55 5.74
CA GLY A 43 -9.26 -2.00 7.09
C GLY A 43 -9.63 -3.03 8.16
N ASP A 44 -9.19 -2.78 9.38
CA ASP A 44 -9.45 -3.62 10.55
C ASP A 44 -10.82 -3.35 11.18
N GLY A 45 -11.65 -2.53 10.53
CA GLY A 45 -12.96 -2.09 11.05
C GLY A 45 -12.88 -0.95 12.06
N SER A 46 -11.69 -0.56 12.51
CA SER A 46 -11.50 0.56 13.45
C SER A 46 -11.79 1.92 12.81
N ASN A 47 -11.57 2.04 11.49
CA ASN A 47 -11.79 3.28 10.76
C ASN A 47 -12.99 3.15 9.82
N LYS A 48 -14.15 3.70 10.22
CA LYS A 48 -15.40 3.69 9.44
C LYS A 48 -15.30 4.40 8.08
N PHE A 49 -14.32 5.27 7.92
CA PHE A 49 -14.07 6.03 6.69
C PHE A 49 -12.98 5.42 5.82
N TYR A 50 -12.33 4.35 6.28
CA TYR A 50 -11.29 3.72 5.49
C TYR A 50 -11.88 3.10 4.23
N ARG A 51 -11.32 3.49 3.08
CA ARG A 51 -11.61 2.81 1.80
C ARG A 51 -10.34 2.57 1.04
N TYR A 52 -10.13 1.33 0.62
CA TYR A 52 -9.02 0.96 -0.23
C TYR A 52 -9.27 1.33 -1.70
N GLY A 53 -8.29 1.99 -2.30
CA GLY A 53 -8.33 2.50 -3.68
C GLY A 53 -7.25 1.90 -4.58
N GLY A 54 -6.57 0.84 -4.12
CA GLY A 54 -5.53 0.13 -4.88
C GLY A 54 -4.11 0.62 -4.64
N MET A 55 -3.14 -0.11 -5.17
CA MET A 55 -1.74 0.30 -5.17
C MET A 55 -1.46 1.34 -6.26
N TRP A 56 -0.76 2.40 -5.88
CA TRP A 56 -0.15 3.36 -6.78
C TRP A 56 1.33 3.03 -6.96
N LYS A 57 1.79 2.97 -8.21
CA LYS A 57 3.19 2.70 -8.55
C LYS A 57 3.74 3.83 -9.42
N ASN A 58 4.97 4.22 -9.14
CA ASN A 58 5.71 5.14 -9.97
C ASN A 58 6.07 4.45 -11.29
N ARG A 59 5.52 4.91 -12.41
CA ARG A 59 5.77 4.32 -13.74
C ARG A 59 7.25 4.44 -14.15
N HIS A 60 7.96 5.44 -13.64
CA HIS A 60 9.36 5.69 -14.00
C HIS A 60 10.36 4.96 -13.11
N ALA A 61 9.92 4.41 -11.98
CA ALA A 61 10.75 3.49 -11.23
C ALA A 61 10.53 2.08 -11.77
N ASP A 62 11.59 1.28 -11.84
CA ASP A 62 11.52 -0.15 -12.20
C ASP A 62 10.84 -0.98 -11.07
N VAL A 63 9.71 -0.51 -10.55
CA VAL A 63 8.87 -1.19 -9.58
C VAL A 63 7.97 -2.18 -10.31
N THR A 64 8.61 -3.18 -10.88
CA THR A 64 7.95 -4.32 -11.49
C THR A 64 7.21 -5.14 -10.44
N ALA A 65 5.97 -5.55 -10.73
CA ALA A 65 5.20 -6.49 -9.90
C ALA A 65 5.77 -7.93 -9.92
N LYS A 66 6.91 -8.16 -10.60
CA LYS A 66 7.54 -9.48 -10.70
C LYS A 66 7.91 -9.97 -9.30
N LYS A 67 7.37 -11.13 -8.94
CA LYS A 67 7.77 -11.83 -7.72
C LYS A 67 9.29 -12.05 -7.75
N PRO A 68 10.02 -11.74 -6.65
CA PRO A 68 11.45 -12.00 -6.56
C PRO A 68 11.75 -13.46 -6.88
N LYS A 69 12.85 -13.72 -7.61
CA LYS A 69 13.24 -15.08 -8.05
C LYS A 69 13.25 -16.07 -6.87
N LYS A 70 13.83 -15.66 -5.74
CA LYS A 70 13.90 -16.43 -4.49
C LYS A 70 12.54 -16.89 -3.96
N VAL A 71 11.50 -16.07 -4.09
CA VAL A 71 10.13 -16.41 -3.66
C VAL A 71 9.52 -17.45 -4.62
N LYS A 72 9.76 -17.28 -5.92
CA LYS A 72 9.31 -18.21 -6.96
C LYS A 72 9.94 -19.60 -6.77
N GLU A 73 11.23 -19.65 -6.47
CA GLU A 73 11.98 -20.89 -6.23
C GLU A 73 11.49 -21.63 -4.98
N ARG A 74 11.28 -20.91 -3.87
CA ARG A 74 10.76 -21.50 -2.62
C ARG A 74 9.35 -22.09 -2.76
N GLN A 75 8.49 -21.50 -3.59
CA GLN A 75 7.16 -22.04 -3.85
C GLN A 75 7.23 -23.29 -4.74
N LYS A 76 8.13 -23.30 -5.73
CA LYS A 76 8.35 -24.47 -6.60
C LYS A 76 8.88 -25.68 -5.83
N ALA A 77 9.72 -25.47 -4.82
CA ALA A 77 10.25 -26.54 -3.97
C ALA A 77 9.24 -27.13 -2.97
N ARG A 78 8.02 -26.57 -2.90
CA ARG A 78 6.94 -26.97 -1.98
C ARG A 78 5.78 -27.67 -2.70
N LEU A 79 5.89 -27.84 -4.01
CA LEU A 79 5.00 -28.58 -4.92
C LEU A 79 5.72 -29.87 -5.34
#